data_AF-A0A8B7RY64-F1
#
_entry.id   AF-A0A8B7RY64-F1
#
_cell.length_a   1.000
_cell.length_b   1.000
_cell.length_c   1.000
_cell.angle_alpha   90.00
_cell.angle_beta   90.00
_cell.angle_gamma   90.00
#
_symmetry.space_group_name_H-M   'P 1'
#
loop_
_entity.id
_entity.type
_entity.pdbx_description
1 polymer ?
#
loop_
_entity_poly.entity_id
_entity_poly.type
_entity_poly.pdbx_seq_one_letter_code
_entity_poly.pdbx_strand_id
1 'polypeptide(L)'
;MKGKEEKEGGPRLGAAGGSPEKSPSAQELKEQGNRLFVGRKYPEAAACYGRAICQLEMESYDEAIANLQRAYNLAKEQRLNFGDDIPSALRIAKKKRWNSIEERRIHQENELHSYLTRLIVAERERELEECQRNHEGDEDDGHIRAQQACIEAKHDKYLADMDELFSQVDEKRKKRDIPDYLCGKISFELMREPCITPSGITYDRKDIEEHLQRVGHFDPVTRSPLTQEQLIPNLAMKEVIDAFISENGWVEDY
;
A
#
# COMPACT_ATOMS: atom_id res chain seq x y z
N MET A 1 35.24 41.48 60.72
CA MET A 1 36.34 40.56 60.33
C MET A 1 35.80 39.14 60.50
N LYS A 2 35.30 38.54 59.42
CA LYS A 2 35.97 37.54 58.56
C LYS A 2 36.39 36.28 59.34
N GLY A 3 35.73 35.18 59.00
CA GLY A 3 36.05 33.80 59.38
C GLY A 3 35.02 32.86 58.74
N LYS A 4 35.12 32.67 57.42
CA LYS A 4 34.42 31.63 56.65
C LYS A 4 35.36 30.43 56.58
N GLU A 5 34.88 29.24 56.96
CA GLU A 5 35.47 27.96 56.57
C GLU A 5 34.42 27.13 55.84
N GLU A 6 34.91 26.46 54.80
CA GLU A 6 34.20 25.76 53.75
C GLU A 6 33.74 24.37 54.20
N LYS A 7 32.59 23.92 53.69
CA LYS A 7 32.36 22.50 53.40
C LYS A 7 31.65 22.36 52.07
N GLU A 8 32.40 21.86 51.10
CA GLU A 8 31.90 21.32 49.84
C GLU A 8 31.08 20.04 50.10
N GLY A 9 29.92 19.95 49.45
CA GLY A 9 29.10 18.75 49.39
C GLY A 9 28.29 18.81 48.10
N GLY A 10 28.75 18.07 47.09
CA GLY A 10 28.20 18.11 45.72
C GLY A 10 26.73 17.67 45.62
N PRO A 11 25.97 18.16 44.62
CA PRO A 11 24.60 17.72 44.43
C PRO A 11 24.57 16.31 43.83
N ARG A 12 23.82 15.42 44.50
CA ARG A 12 23.43 14.10 44.02
C ARG A 12 22.77 14.20 42.63
N LEU A 13 23.32 13.48 41.66
CA LEU A 13 22.66 13.17 40.39
C LEU A 13 21.40 12.32 40.68
N GLY A 14 20.24 12.95 40.64
CA GLY A 14 18.95 12.27 40.57
C GLY A 14 18.77 11.71 39.17
N ALA A 15 18.88 10.39 39.03
CA ALA A 15 18.49 9.67 37.83
C ALA A 15 16.97 9.81 37.63
N ALA A 16 16.56 10.70 36.73
CA ALA A 16 15.20 10.70 36.19
C ALA A 16 15.09 9.54 35.21
N GLY A 17 14.64 8.39 35.70
CA GLY A 17 14.13 7.31 34.86
C GLY A 17 12.88 7.78 34.14
N GLY A 18 13.04 8.29 32.92
CA GLY A 18 11.95 8.50 31.99
C GLY A 18 11.40 7.14 31.58
N SER A 19 10.21 6.81 32.07
CA SER A 19 9.39 5.73 31.52
C SER A 19 9.27 5.92 30.00
N PRO A 20 9.30 4.86 29.18
CA PRO A 20 9.06 5.00 27.75
C PRO A 20 7.65 5.57 27.54
N GLU A 21 7.55 6.78 27.00
CA GLU A 21 6.27 7.38 26.63
C GLU A 21 5.55 6.41 25.69
N LYS A 22 4.42 5.85 26.15
CA LYS A 22 3.53 5.08 25.28
C LYS A 22 3.17 5.98 24.11
N SER A 23 3.49 5.53 22.90
CA SER A 23 3.05 6.22 21.69
C SER A 23 1.52 6.35 21.73
N PRO A 24 0.95 7.53 21.43
CA PRO A 24 -0.49 7.75 21.48
C PRO A 24 -1.20 6.72 20.57
N SER A 25 -2.41 6.31 20.93
CA SER A 25 -3.18 5.36 20.10
C SER A 25 -3.71 6.04 18.84
N ALA A 26 -4.03 5.27 17.80
CA ALA A 26 -4.62 5.80 16.57
C ALA A 26 -5.92 6.59 16.83
N GLN A 27 -6.70 6.18 17.84
CA GLN A 27 -7.92 6.87 18.25
C GLN A 27 -7.63 8.21 18.93
N GLU A 28 -6.58 8.27 19.77
CA GLU A 28 -6.11 9.51 20.38
C GLU A 28 -5.55 10.48 19.33
N LEU A 29 -4.80 9.98 18.34
CA LEU A 29 -4.31 10.79 17.22
C LEU A 29 -5.43 11.32 16.34
N LYS A 30 -6.50 10.54 16.12
CA LYS A 30 -7.71 10.98 15.42
C LYS A 30 -8.43 12.09 16.20
N GLU A 31 -8.61 11.92 17.51
CA GLU A 31 -9.22 12.94 18.37
C GLU A 31 -8.35 14.19 18.50
N GLN A 32 -7.03 14.03 18.46
CA GLN A 32 -6.07 15.12 18.41
C GLN A 32 -6.13 15.85 17.07
N GLY A 33 -6.20 15.12 15.95
CA GLY A 33 -6.43 15.66 14.62
C GLY A 33 -7.74 16.45 14.55
N ASN A 34 -8.82 15.90 15.10
CA ASN A 34 -10.13 16.58 15.18
C ASN A 34 -10.06 17.87 16.01
N ARG A 35 -9.36 17.87 17.15
CA ARG A 35 -9.16 19.09 17.96
C ARG A 35 -8.33 20.14 17.23
N LEU A 36 -7.26 19.74 16.56
CA LEU A 36 -6.41 20.64 15.78
C LEU A 36 -7.15 21.20 14.57
N PHE A 37 -8.01 20.38 13.95
CA PHE A 37 -8.88 20.78 12.86
C PHE A 37 -9.89 21.86 13.29
N VAL A 38 -10.57 21.67 14.43
CA VAL A 38 -11.44 22.70 15.03
C VAL A 38 -10.66 23.97 15.39
N GLY A 39 -9.40 23.81 15.81
CA GLY A 39 -8.47 24.89 16.10
C GLY A 39 -7.88 25.61 14.88
N ARG A 40 -8.32 25.27 13.65
CA ARG A 40 -7.77 25.79 12.38
C ARG A 40 -6.27 25.50 12.18
N LYS A 41 -5.72 24.54 12.91
CA LYS A 41 -4.35 24.03 12.80
C LYS A 41 -4.32 22.84 11.85
N TYR A 42 -4.63 23.12 10.60
CA TYR A 42 -4.86 22.11 9.57
C TYR A 42 -3.60 21.31 9.16
N PRO A 43 -2.38 21.90 9.08
CA PRO A 43 -1.16 21.13 8.83
C PRO A 43 -0.89 20.12 9.94
N GLU A 44 -1.05 20.53 11.20
CA GLU A 44 -0.88 19.66 12.35
C GLU A 44 -2.01 18.63 12.46
N ALA A 45 -3.23 18.98 12.04
CA ALA A 45 -4.33 18.03 11.92
C ALA A 45 -4.04 16.96 10.84
N ALA A 46 -3.55 17.38 9.66
CA ALA A 46 -3.15 16.47 8.58
C ALA A 46 -2.01 15.55 9.02
N ALA A 47 -1.03 16.07 9.76
CA ALA A 47 0.04 15.26 10.35
C ALA A 47 -0.50 14.28 11.41
N CYS A 48 -1.45 14.69 12.25
CA CYS A 48 -2.10 13.80 13.23
C CYS A 48 -2.94 12.71 12.55
N TYR A 49 -3.66 13.03 11.48
CA TYR A 49 -4.37 12.03 10.68
C TYR A 49 -3.39 11.10 9.96
N GLY A 50 -2.33 11.63 9.35
CA GLY A 50 -1.26 10.85 8.73
C GLY A 50 -0.57 9.90 9.72
N ARG A 51 -0.34 10.35 10.95
CA ARG A 51 0.20 9.51 12.03
C ARG A 51 -0.82 8.49 12.53
N ALA A 52 -2.10 8.84 12.62
CA ALA A 52 -3.17 7.88 12.94
C ALA A 52 -3.23 6.77 11.88
N ILE A 53 -3.08 7.12 10.60
CA ILE A 53 -3.00 6.19 9.47
C ILE A 53 -1.75 5.31 9.56
N CYS A 54 -0.63 5.84 10.03
CA CYS A 54 0.60 5.06 10.24
C CYS A 54 0.54 4.16 11.48
N GLN A 55 -0.27 4.50 12.48
CA GLN A 55 -0.46 3.71 13.71
C GLN A 55 -1.66 2.76 13.67
N LEU A 56 -2.51 2.86 12.65
CA LEU A 56 -3.50 1.83 12.36
C LEU A 56 -2.75 0.58 11.85
N GLU A 57 -2.20 -0.17 12.80
CA GLU A 57 -1.96 -1.62 12.68
C GLU A 57 -3.29 -2.40 12.58
N MET A 58 -4.43 -1.70 12.66
CA MET A 58 -5.78 -2.27 12.56
C MET A 58 -6.38 -1.92 11.20
N GLU A 59 -6.87 -2.94 10.51
CA GLU A 59 -7.35 -3.05 9.13
C GLU A 59 -8.44 -2.05 8.66
N SER A 60 -8.68 -0.93 9.36
CA SER A 60 -9.66 0.10 9.03
C SER A 60 -9.16 1.10 7.97
N TYR A 61 -8.47 0.63 6.93
CA TYR A 61 -7.98 1.48 5.84
C TYR A 61 -9.11 2.20 5.11
N ASP A 62 -10.28 1.57 4.98
CA ASP A 62 -11.47 2.17 4.36
C ASP A 62 -11.96 3.40 5.14
N GLU A 63 -11.97 3.33 6.48
CA GLU A 63 -12.34 4.46 7.33
C GLU A 63 -11.32 5.59 7.24
N ALA A 64 -10.02 5.26 7.16
CA ALA A 64 -8.96 6.23 6.99
C ALA A 64 -9.10 7.01 5.67
N ILE A 65 -9.31 6.30 4.55
CA ILE A 65 -9.54 6.91 3.23
C ILE A 65 -10.80 7.78 3.26
N ALA A 66 -11.91 7.28 3.80
CA ALA A 66 -13.15 8.05 3.89
C ALA A 66 -13.01 9.34 4.70
N ASN A 67 -12.27 9.30 5.81
CA ASN A 67 -12.00 10.48 6.64
C ASN A 67 -11.11 11.50 5.92
N LEU A 68 -10.05 11.05 5.23
CA LEU A 68 -9.19 11.91 4.43
C LEU A 68 -9.93 12.55 3.25
N GLN A 69 -10.79 11.79 2.57
CA GLN A 69 -11.64 12.30 1.49
C GLN A 69 -12.58 13.41 2.01
N ARG A 70 -13.16 13.21 3.20
CA ARG A 70 -14.00 14.20 3.86
C ARG A 70 -13.20 15.45 4.25
N ALA A 71 -11.98 15.30 4.76
CA ALA A 71 -11.09 16.41 5.06
C ALA A 71 -10.71 17.21 3.80
N TYR A 72 -10.43 16.52 2.68
CA TYR A 72 -10.16 17.14 1.39
C TYR A 72 -11.37 17.94 0.87
N ASN A 73 -12.57 17.37 0.93
CA ASN A 73 -13.78 18.05 0.49
C ASN A 73 -14.09 19.29 1.35
N LEU A 74 -13.94 19.20 2.67
CA LEU A 74 -14.13 20.32 3.58
C LEU A 74 -13.10 21.44 3.36
N ALA A 75 -11.84 21.08 3.09
CA ALA A 75 -10.81 22.04 2.72
C ALA A 75 -11.21 22.87 1.49
N LYS A 76 -11.72 22.17 0.48
CA LYS A 76 -12.17 22.72 -0.79
C LYS A 76 -13.39 23.62 -0.62
N GLU A 77 -14.36 23.22 0.20
CA GLU A 77 -15.53 24.03 0.56
C GLU A 77 -15.14 25.33 1.28
N GLN A 78 -14.16 25.24 2.19
CA GLN A 78 -13.63 26.39 2.93
C GLN A 78 -12.67 27.26 2.11
N ARG A 79 -12.42 26.91 0.83
CA ARG A 79 -11.44 27.56 -0.06
C ARG A 79 -10.03 27.62 0.54
N LEU A 80 -9.68 26.62 1.34
CA LEU A 80 -8.34 26.46 1.90
C LEU A 80 -7.50 25.61 0.94
N ASN A 81 -6.27 26.04 0.70
CA ASN A 81 -5.33 25.32 -0.16
C ASN A 81 -4.27 24.64 0.71
N PHE A 82 -4.27 23.30 0.72
CA PHE A 82 -3.31 22.47 1.47
C PHE A 82 -2.24 21.84 0.57
N GLY A 83 -2.10 22.30 -0.67
CA GLY A 83 -1.12 21.75 -1.61
C GLY A 83 -1.24 20.22 -1.72
N ASP A 84 -0.16 19.51 -1.36
CA ASP A 84 -0.07 18.05 -1.43
C ASP A 84 -0.18 17.35 -0.05
N ASP A 85 -0.49 18.06 1.04
CA ASP A 85 -0.49 17.45 2.38
C ASP A 85 -1.62 16.41 2.56
N ILE A 86 -2.84 16.76 2.15
CA ILE A 86 -4.00 15.84 2.21
C ILE A 86 -3.94 14.79 1.08
N PRO A 87 -3.65 15.16 -0.17
CA PRO A 87 -3.54 14.17 -1.26
C PRO A 87 -2.40 13.17 -1.05
N SER A 88 -1.24 13.57 -0.52
CA SER A 88 -0.14 12.62 -0.22
C SER A 88 -0.53 11.61 0.84
N ALA A 89 -1.25 12.04 1.88
CA ALA A 89 -1.80 11.13 2.89
C ALA A 89 -2.82 10.14 2.29
N LEU A 90 -3.67 10.59 1.35
CA LEU A 90 -4.60 9.72 0.61
C LEU A 90 -3.87 8.65 -0.22
N ARG A 91 -2.81 9.03 -0.94
CA ARG A 91 -2.01 8.07 -1.72
C ARG A 91 -1.38 7.01 -0.84
N ILE A 92 -0.79 7.42 0.28
CA ILE A 92 -0.17 6.50 1.24
C ILE A 92 -1.23 5.55 1.81
N ALA A 93 -2.42 6.07 2.17
CA ALA A 93 -3.52 5.26 2.70
C ALA A 93 -4.04 4.24 1.68
N LYS A 94 -4.29 4.66 0.43
CA LYS A 94 -4.70 3.77 -0.67
C LYS A 94 -3.65 2.70 -0.95
N LYS A 95 -2.37 3.07 -1.02
CA LYS A 95 -1.25 2.12 -1.21
C LYS A 95 -1.16 1.12 -0.07
N LYS A 96 -1.28 1.55 1.19
CA LYS A 96 -1.26 0.63 2.35
C LYS A 96 -2.46 -0.31 2.37
N ARG A 97 -3.66 0.18 2.06
CA ARG A 97 -4.87 -0.64 1.92
C ARG A 97 -4.65 -1.76 0.91
N TRP A 98 -4.15 -1.40 -0.27
CA TRP A 98 -3.88 -2.35 -1.34
C TRP A 98 -2.85 -3.40 -0.90
N ASN A 99 -1.72 -2.96 -0.35
CA ASN A 99 -0.69 -3.86 0.15
C ASN A 99 -1.25 -4.85 1.19
N SER A 100 -2.12 -4.40 2.10
CA SER A 100 -2.76 -5.28 3.09
C SER A 100 -3.70 -6.31 2.47
N ILE A 101 -4.51 -5.91 1.48
CA ILE A 101 -5.39 -6.84 0.74
C ILE A 101 -4.55 -7.88 -0.02
N GLU A 102 -3.48 -7.41 -0.68
CA GLU A 102 -2.58 -8.26 -1.44
C GLU A 102 -1.80 -9.22 -0.53
N GLU A 103 -1.30 -8.75 0.62
CA GLU A 103 -0.67 -9.59 1.64
C GLU A 103 -1.63 -10.68 2.14
N ARG A 104 -2.90 -10.34 2.40
CA ARG A 104 -3.92 -11.31 2.81
C ARG A 104 -4.17 -12.36 1.72
N ARG A 105 -4.23 -11.92 0.46
CA ARG A 105 -4.41 -12.81 -0.70
C ARG A 105 -3.21 -13.76 -0.86
N ILE A 106 -1.99 -13.22 -0.80
CA ILE A 106 -0.74 -14.01 -0.83
C ILE A 106 -0.71 -15.01 0.32
N HIS A 107 -1.12 -14.60 1.53
CA HIS A 107 -1.17 -15.49 2.68
C HIS A 107 -2.16 -16.65 2.45
N GLN A 108 -3.37 -16.38 1.95
CA GLN A 108 -4.34 -17.42 1.61
C GLN A 108 -3.82 -18.38 0.53
N GLU A 109 -3.16 -17.85 -0.50
CA GLU A 109 -2.57 -18.66 -1.57
C GLU A 109 -1.42 -19.54 -1.05
N ASN A 110 -0.56 -19.03 -0.16
CA ASN A 110 0.53 -19.81 0.47
C ASN A 110 0.01 -20.88 1.44
N GLU A 111 -1.05 -20.58 2.19
CA GLU A 111 -1.73 -21.57 3.04
C GLU A 111 -2.32 -22.70 2.19
N LEU A 112 -2.95 -22.37 1.07
CA LEU A 112 -3.48 -23.35 0.13
C LEU A 112 -2.36 -24.19 -0.50
N HIS A 113 -1.28 -23.57 -0.97
CA HIS A 113 -0.10 -24.27 -1.50
C HIS A 113 0.48 -25.26 -0.49
N SER A 114 0.65 -24.82 0.76
CA SER A 114 1.14 -25.67 1.86
C SER A 114 0.18 -26.80 2.19
N TYR A 115 -1.13 -26.56 2.13
CA TYR A 115 -2.15 -27.60 2.34
C TYR A 115 -2.13 -28.65 1.23
N LEU A 116 -2.12 -28.23 -0.04
CA LEU A 116 -2.10 -29.12 -1.19
C LEU A 116 -0.81 -29.95 -1.24
N THR A 117 0.34 -29.33 -0.96
CA THR A 117 1.62 -30.03 -0.85
C THR A 117 1.56 -31.15 0.18
N ARG A 118 1.01 -30.88 1.36
CA ARG A 118 0.82 -31.91 2.40
C ARG A 118 -0.10 -33.05 1.95
N LEU A 119 -1.18 -32.75 1.22
CA LEU A 119 -2.07 -33.78 0.69
C LEU A 119 -1.37 -34.68 -0.33
N ILE A 120 -0.60 -34.10 -1.25
CA ILE A 120 0.11 -34.87 -2.29
C ILE A 120 1.18 -35.76 -1.65
N VAL A 121 1.94 -35.25 -0.68
CA VAL A 121 2.94 -36.04 0.04
C VAL A 121 2.29 -37.15 0.86
N ALA A 122 1.20 -36.86 1.57
CA ALA A 122 0.48 -37.86 2.36
C ALA A 122 -0.22 -38.93 1.49
N GLU A 123 -0.63 -38.60 0.27
CA GLU A 123 -1.13 -39.59 -0.71
C GLU A 123 0.03 -40.46 -1.22
N ARG A 124 1.17 -39.85 -1.56
CA ARG A 124 2.39 -40.56 -1.99
C ARG A 124 2.82 -41.59 -0.94
N GLU A 125 2.89 -41.20 0.32
CA GLU A 125 3.26 -42.09 1.42
C GLU A 125 2.27 -43.25 1.58
N ARG A 126 0.96 -42.97 1.49
CA ARG A 126 -0.08 -44.02 1.56
C ARG A 126 0.00 -45.01 0.39
N GLU A 127 0.16 -44.54 -0.84
CA GLU A 127 0.31 -45.42 -2.01
C GLU A 127 1.58 -46.28 -1.90
N LEU A 128 2.69 -45.72 -1.39
CA LEU A 128 3.93 -46.47 -1.17
C LEU A 128 3.80 -47.53 -0.06
N GLU A 129 3.17 -47.18 1.07
CA GLU A 129 2.92 -48.12 2.16
C GLU A 129 1.97 -49.25 1.75
N GLU A 130 0.96 -48.96 0.92
CA GLU A 130 0.07 -49.98 0.35
C GLU A 130 0.82 -50.89 -0.63
N CYS A 131 1.66 -50.32 -1.50
CA CYS A 131 2.51 -51.08 -2.42
C CYS A 131 3.50 -51.98 -1.66
N GLN A 132 4.07 -51.50 -0.55
CA GLN A 132 4.95 -52.29 0.31
C GLN A 132 4.19 -53.44 0.98
N ARG A 133 3.05 -53.17 1.60
CA ARG A 133 2.23 -54.19 2.28
C ARG A 133 1.72 -55.28 1.33
N ASN A 134 1.30 -54.91 0.12
CA ASN A 134 0.80 -55.87 -0.87
C ASN A 134 1.89 -56.82 -1.40
N HIS A 135 3.16 -56.49 -1.22
CA HIS A 135 4.31 -57.27 -1.69
C HIS A 135 5.22 -57.77 -0.55
N GLU A 136 4.72 -57.78 0.69
CA GLU A 136 5.38 -58.44 1.83
C GLU A 136 5.42 -59.96 1.61
N GLY A 137 6.51 -60.45 0.99
CA GLY A 137 6.77 -61.88 0.75
C GLY A 137 7.14 -62.27 -0.68
N ASP A 138 7.16 -61.32 -1.63
CA ASP A 138 7.62 -61.57 -3.00
C ASP A 138 9.15 -61.53 -3.13
N GLU A 139 9.73 -62.47 -3.88
CA GLU A 139 11.19 -62.57 -4.11
C GLU A 139 11.70 -61.62 -5.22
N ASP A 140 10.80 -61.03 -6.02
CA ASP A 140 11.14 -60.13 -7.14
C ASP A 140 11.26 -58.66 -6.70
N ASP A 141 12.34 -58.37 -5.97
CA ASP A 141 12.72 -57.02 -5.50
C ASP A 141 12.85 -56.00 -6.64
N GLY A 142 13.10 -56.45 -7.88
CA GLY A 142 13.22 -55.60 -9.06
C GLY A 142 11.89 -55.01 -9.51
N HIS A 143 10.82 -55.80 -9.53
CA HIS A 143 9.48 -55.33 -9.90
C HIS A 143 8.92 -54.35 -8.88
N ILE A 144 9.09 -54.64 -7.58
CA ILE A 144 8.61 -53.82 -6.46
C ILE A 144 9.27 -52.43 -6.51
N ARG A 145 10.59 -52.36 -6.71
CA ARG A 145 11.31 -51.09 -6.85
C ARG A 145 10.86 -50.29 -8.08
N ALA A 146 10.60 -50.96 -9.20
CA ALA A 146 10.10 -50.28 -10.39
C ALA A 146 8.71 -49.68 -10.18
N GLN A 147 7.84 -50.39 -9.44
CA GLN A 147 6.50 -49.91 -9.10
C GLN A 147 6.54 -48.75 -8.10
N GLN A 148 7.37 -48.83 -7.05
CA GLN A 148 7.60 -47.73 -6.11
C GLN A 148 8.15 -46.48 -6.82
N ALA A 149 9.16 -46.65 -7.69
CA ALA A 149 9.70 -45.55 -8.48
C ALA A 149 8.66 -44.92 -9.41
N CYS A 150 7.73 -45.71 -9.95
CA CYS A 150 6.61 -45.19 -10.75
C CYS A 150 5.65 -44.35 -9.91
N ILE A 151 5.35 -44.77 -8.67
CA ILE A 151 4.50 -44.03 -7.73
C ILE A 151 5.18 -42.72 -7.32
N GLU A 152 6.47 -42.75 -7.00
CA GLU A 152 7.27 -41.57 -6.68
C GLU A 152 7.27 -40.58 -7.84
N ALA A 153 7.62 -41.03 -9.05
CA ALA A 153 7.67 -40.19 -10.24
C ALA A 153 6.31 -39.55 -10.58
N LYS A 154 5.20 -40.26 -10.35
CA LYS A 154 3.83 -39.73 -10.53
C LYS A 154 3.57 -38.55 -9.59
N HIS A 155 3.88 -38.69 -8.31
CA HIS A 155 3.63 -37.63 -7.32
C HIS A 155 4.62 -36.47 -7.43
N ASP A 156 5.88 -36.75 -7.75
CA ASP A 156 6.88 -35.73 -8.01
C ASP A 156 6.48 -34.87 -9.22
N LYS A 157 5.88 -35.49 -10.25
CA LYS A 157 5.26 -34.76 -11.36
C LYS A 157 4.12 -33.86 -10.88
N TYR A 158 3.22 -34.37 -10.03
CA TYR A 158 2.11 -33.55 -9.51
C TYR A 158 2.60 -32.38 -8.66
N LEU A 159 3.67 -32.56 -7.87
CA LEU A 159 4.31 -31.47 -7.13
C LEU A 159 4.91 -30.44 -8.09
N ALA A 160 5.64 -30.87 -9.12
CA ALA A 160 6.21 -29.96 -10.11
C ALA A 160 5.13 -29.18 -10.89
N ASP A 161 4.06 -29.84 -11.33
CA ASP A 161 2.94 -29.21 -12.02
C ASP A 161 2.21 -28.20 -11.10
N MET A 162 2.10 -28.49 -9.80
CA MET A 162 1.50 -27.61 -8.79
C MET A 162 2.38 -26.39 -8.51
N ASP A 163 3.68 -26.59 -8.30
CA ASP A 163 4.64 -25.50 -8.10
C ASP A 163 4.69 -24.56 -9.32
N GLU A 164 4.64 -25.11 -10.52
CA GLU A 164 4.56 -24.34 -11.76
C GLU A 164 3.28 -23.49 -11.83
N LEU A 165 2.12 -24.04 -11.46
CA LEU A 165 0.86 -23.29 -11.41
C LEU A 165 0.93 -22.10 -10.45
N PHE A 166 1.50 -22.28 -9.26
CA PHE A 166 1.67 -21.18 -8.29
C PHE A 166 2.76 -20.18 -8.72
N SER A 167 3.82 -20.63 -9.39
CA SER A 167 4.86 -19.75 -9.94
C SER A 167 4.33 -18.81 -11.03
N GLN A 168 3.43 -19.29 -11.89
CA GLN A 168 2.76 -18.45 -12.90
C GLN A 168 1.89 -17.35 -12.28
N VAL A 169 1.34 -17.59 -11.09
CA VAL A 169 0.59 -16.58 -10.33
C VAL A 169 1.55 -15.54 -9.76
N ASP A 170 2.70 -15.96 -9.25
CA ASP A 170 3.75 -15.08 -8.72
C ASP A 170 4.32 -14.10 -9.75
N GLU A 171 4.60 -14.54 -10.98
CA GLU A 171 5.10 -13.65 -12.04
C GLU A 171 4.12 -12.51 -12.39
N LYS A 172 2.80 -12.76 -12.26
CA LYS A 172 1.75 -11.73 -12.41
C LYS A 172 1.62 -10.81 -11.19
N ARG A 173 2.32 -11.08 -10.07
CA ARG A 173 2.34 -10.23 -8.86
C ARG A 173 3.36 -9.09 -8.94
N LYS A 174 4.07 -8.90 -10.07
CA LYS A 174 5.01 -7.76 -10.23
C LYS A 174 4.33 -6.43 -9.84
N LYS A 175 5.07 -5.63 -9.06
CA LYS A 175 4.61 -4.44 -8.33
C LYS A 175 3.61 -3.60 -9.14
N ARG A 176 2.35 -3.64 -8.68
CA ARG A 176 1.23 -2.81 -9.14
C ARG A 176 1.35 -1.39 -8.58
N ASP A 177 2.36 -0.66 -9.03
CA ASP A 177 2.54 0.75 -8.71
C ASP A 177 2.22 1.59 -9.95
N ILE A 178 1.29 2.54 -9.83
CA ILE A 178 0.99 3.49 -10.91
C ILE A 178 2.16 4.48 -10.98
N PRO A 179 2.86 4.62 -12.11
CA PRO A 179 3.95 5.57 -12.23
C PRO A 179 3.49 7.03 -12.04
N ASP A 180 4.22 7.79 -11.22
CA ASP A 180 3.88 9.19 -10.85
C ASP A 180 3.74 10.15 -12.04
N TYR A 181 4.33 9.83 -13.19
CA TYR A 181 4.22 10.62 -14.41
C TYR A 181 2.89 10.42 -15.14
N LEU A 182 2.14 9.36 -14.82
CA LEU A 182 0.76 9.15 -15.29
C LEU A 182 -0.27 9.78 -14.35
N CYS A 183 0.16 10.24 -13.18
CA CYS A 183 -0.69 10.87 -12.19
C CYS A 183 -0.77 12.39 -12.36
N GLY A 184 -1.97 12.95 -12.20
CA GLY A 184 -2.19 14.39 -12.27
C GLY A 184 -1.51 15.14 -11.11
N LYS A 185 -1.03 16.36 -11.33
CA LYS A 185 -0.35 17.14 -10.26
C LYS A 185 -1.31 17.77 -9.23
N ILE A 186 -2.62 17.59 -9.38
CA ILE A 186 -3.65 18.07 -8.45
C ILE A 186 -4.39 16.89 -7.80
N SER A 187 -4.92 15.94 -8.59
CA SER A 187 -5.56 14.73 -8.07
C SER A 187 -4.56 13.74 -7.51
N PHE A 188 -3.36 13.67 -8.10
CA PHE A 188 -2.36 12.65 -7.84
C PHE A 188 -2.86 11.21 -8.02
N GLU A 189 -3.92 11.08 -8.83
CA GLU A 189 -4.46 9.83 -9.32
C GLU A 189 -4.16 9.74 -10.81
N LEU A 190 -4.32 8.54 -11.37
CA LEU A 190 -4.18 8.32 -12.80
C LEU A 190 -5.10 9.28 -13.56
N MET A 191 -4.54 10.05 -14.49
CA MET A 191 -5.29 11.04 -15.25
C MET A 191 -6.28 10.35 -16.18
N ARG A 192 -7.56 10.70 -16.12
CA ARG A 192 -8.55 10.18 -17.09
C ARG A 192 -8.57 11.01 -18.36
N GLU A 193 -8.45 12.32 -18.20
CA GLU A 193 -8.43 13.29 -19.29
C GLU A 193 -7.20 14.20 -19.19
N PRO A 194 -6.00 13.72 -19.57
CA PRO A 194 -4.78 14.50 -19.49
C PRO A 194 -4.85 15.73 -20.41
N CYS A 195 -4.59 16.92 -19.85
CA CYS A 195 -4.44 18.18 -20.57
C CYS A 195 -3.17 18.90 -20.13
N ILE A 196 -2.49 19.54 -21.07
CA ILE A 196 -1.21 20.23 -20.87
C ILE A 196 -1.40 21.74 -20.86
N THR A 197 -0.72 22.42 -19.93
CA THR A 197 -0.65 23.89 -19.86
C THR A 197 0.48 24.42 -20.75
N PRO A 198 0.50 25.72 -21.10
CA PRO A 198 1.63 26.34 -21.81
C PRO A 198 2.97 26.21 -21.07
N SER A 199 2.93 26.02 -19.74
CA SER A 199 4.10 25.73 -18.91
C SER A 199 4.66 24.30 -19.12
N GLY A 200 4.00 23.47 -19.93
CA GLY A 200 4.40 22.11 -20.24
C GLY A 200 3.98 21.07 -19.19
N ILE A 201 3.11 21.43 -18.24
CA ILE A 201 2.68 20.52 -17.17
C ILE A 201 1.34 19.90 -17.53
N THR A 202 1.25 18.58 -17.37
CA THR A 202 0.01 17.83 -17.61
C THR A 202 -0.77 17.62 -16.32
N TYR A 203 -2.07 17.88 -16.38
CA TYR A 203 -3.04 17.70 -15.31
C TYR A 203 -4.21 16.87 -15.82
N ASP A 204 -5.03 16.34 -14.93
CA ASP A 204 -6.37 15.89 -15.29
C ASP A 204 -7.27 17.11 -15.50
N ARG A 205 -8.02 17.13 -16.61
CA ARG A 205 -8.90 18.22 -17.02
C ARG A 205 -9.83 18.67 -15.90
N LYS A 206 -10.50 17.73 -15.23
CA LYS A 206 -11.48 18.05 -14.19
C LYS A 206 -10.86 18.89 -13.06
N ASP A 207 -9.62 18.57 -12.69
CA ASP A 207 -8.96 19.15 -11.52
C ASP A 207 -8.40 20.54 -11.84
N ILE A 208 -7.81 20.72 -13.04
CA ILE A 208 -7.26 22.01 -13.44
C ILE A 208 -8.36 23.01 -13.78
N GLU A 209 -9.46 22.58 -14.40
CA GLU A 209 -10.62 23.45 -14.68
C GLU A 209 -11.24 23.95 -13.37
N GLU A 210 -11.36 23.07 -12.38
CA GLU A 210 -11.85 23.44 -11.07
C GLU A 210 -10.90 24.38 -10.31
N HIS A 211 -9.59 24.16 -10.41
CA HIS A 211 -8.58 25.08 -9.86
C HIS A 211 -8.73 26.49 -10.43
N LEU A 212 -8.86 26.59 -11.76
CA LEU A 212 -8.99 27.87 -12.45
C LEU A 212 -10.28 28.61 -12.08
N GLN A 213 -11.36 27.89 -11.77
CA GLN A 213 -12.64 28.49 -11.36
C GLN A 213 -12.67 28.87 -9.87
N ARG A 214 -12.08 28.06 -8.98
CA ARG A 214 -12.23 28.21 -7.53
C ARG A 214 -11.08 28.92 -6.85
N VAL A 215 -9.85 28.73 -7.33
CA VAL A 215 -8.62 29.20 -6.68
C VAL A 215 -8.09 30.44 -7.38
N GLY A 216 -7.94 30.39 -8.70
CA GLY A 216 -7.53 31.54 -9.50
C GLY A 216 -6.94 31.18 -10.85
N HIS A 217 -6.77 32.19 -11.70
CA HIS A 217 -6.30 32.07 -13.08
C HIS A 217 -4.77 31.99 -13.18
N PHE A 218 -4.19 30.95 -12.58
CA PHE A 218 -2.76 30.68 -12.63
C PHE A 218 -2.47 29.17 -12.64
N ASP A 219 -1.30 28.80 -13.13
CA ASP A 219 -0.82 27.42 -13.16
C ASP A 219 -0.43 26.96 -11.73
N PRO A 220 -0.97 25.85 -11.21
CA PRO A 220 -0.76 25.43 -9.81
C PRO A 220 0.71 25.23 -9.41
N VAL A 221 1.58 24.88 -10.36
CA VAL A 221 2.98 24.53 -10.10
C VAL A 221 3.89 25.73 -10.37
N THR A 222 3.76 26.34 -11.55
CA THR A 222 4.63 27.43 -11.99
C THR A 222 4.15 28.81 -11.57
N ARG A 223 2.89 28.93 -11.13
CA ARG A 223 2.20 30.19 -10.80
C ARG A 223 2.13 31.20 -11.95
N SER A 224 2.39 30.74 -13.18
CA SER A 224 2.24 31.57 -14.38
C SER A 224 0.76 31.85 -14.64
N PRO A 225 0.37 33.01 -15.17
CA PRO A 225 -1.03 33.29 -15.53
C PRO A 225 -1.57 32.22 -16.48
N LEU A 226 -2.74 31.67 -16.18
CA LEU A 226 -3.33 30.56 -16.93
C LEU A 226 -4.84 30.74 -17.02
N THR A 227 -5.40 30.53 -18.21
CA THR A 227 -6.85 30.53 -18.44
C THR A 227 -7.31 29.18 -19.00
N GLN A 228 -8.59 28.85 -18.86
CA GLN A 228 -9.14 27.55 -19.28
C GLN A 228 -8.96 27.31 -20.79
N GLU A 229 -9.03 28.38 -21.58
CA GLU A 229 -8.84 28.34 -23.05
C GLU A 229 -7.42 27.91 -23.46
N GLN A 230 -6.44 28.04 -22.57
CA GLN A 230 -5.05 27.65 -22.83
C GLN A 230 -4.79 26.17 -22.56
N LEU A 231 -5.77 25.42 -22.06
CA LEU A 231 -5.64 23.99 -21.77
C LEU A 231 -5.73 23.18 -23.06
N ILE A 232 -4.63 22.56 -23.46
CA ILE A 232 -4.56 21.74 -24.67
C ILE A 232 -4.75 20.26 -24.28
N PRO A 233 -5.67 19.51 -24.90
CA PRO A 233 -5.76 18.06 -24.69
C PRO A 233 -4.43 17.37 -25.01
N ASN A 234 -3.91 16.57 -24.07
CA ASN A 234 -2.67 15.83 -24.26
C ASN A 234 -2.98 14.42 -24.78
N LEU A 235 -3.23 14.31 -26.09
CA LEU A 235 -3.62 13.06 -26.75
C LEU A 235 -2.55 11.97 -26.63
N ALA A 236 -1.26 12.34 -26.68
CA ALA A 236 -0.16 11.39 -26.52
C ALA A 236 -0.18 10.74 -25.12
N MET A 237 -0.36 11.54 -24.06
CA MET A 237 -0.51 10.99 -22.71
C MET A 237 -1.79 10.18 -22.56
N LYS A 238 -2.87 10.53 -23.27
CA LYS A 238 -4.11 9.74 -23.25
C LYS A 238 -3.85 8.33 -23.80
N GLU A 239 -3.16 8.20 -24.93
CA GLU A 239 -2.79 6.90 -25.51
C GLU A 239 -1.90 6.08 -24.58
N VAL A 240 -0.90 6.72 -23.95
CA VAL A 240 -0.01 6.05 -22.97
C VAL A 240 -0.80 5.53 -21.77
N ILE A 241 -1.73 6.32 -21.25
CA ILE A 241 -2.57 5.93 -20.11
C ILE A 241 -3.53 4.81 -20.51
N ASP A 242 -4.13 4.88 -21.70
CA ASP A 242 -5.05 3.86 -22.18
C ASP A 242 -4.33 2.52 -22.42
N ALA A 243 -3.12 2.55 -22.98
CA ALA A 243 -2.25 1.38 -23.07
C ALA A 243 -1.93 0.84 -21.66
N PHE A 244 -1.55 1.72 -20.73
CA PHE A 244 -1.26 1.32 -19.35
C PHE A 244 -2.45 0.63 -18.68
N ILE A 245 -3.67 1.17 -18.80
CA ILE A 245 -4.89 0.57 -18.24
C ILE A 245 -5.17 -0.79 -18.90
N SER A 246 -5.00 -0.90 -20.21
CA SER A 246 -5.25 -2.16 -20.95
C SER A 246 -4.32 -3.29 -20.52
N GLU A 247 -3.06 -2.97 -20.21
CA GLU A 247 -2.05 -3.91 -19.71
C GLU A 247 -2.22 -4.19 -18.20
N ASN A 248 -2.81 -3.24 -17.48
CA ASN A 248 -2.91 -3.23 -16.02
C ASN A 248 -4.37 -3.10 -15.58
N GLY A 249 -5.22 -4.08 -15.88
CA GLY A 249 -6.65 -4.04 -15.51
C GLY A 249 -6.94 -3.85 -14.01
N TRP A 250 -5.96 -4.12 -13.14
CA TRP A 250 -6.03 -3.83 -11.70
C TRP A 250 -6.12 -2.34 -11.37
N VAL A 251 -5.81 -1.45 -12.32
CA VAL A 251 -5.83 0.00 -12.16
C VAL A 251 -7.24 0.55 -12.05
N GLU A 252 -8.23 -0.11 -12.65
CA GLU A 252 -9.64 0.30 -12.54
C GLU A 252 -10.21 0.07 -11.13
N ASP A 253 -9.60 -0.83 -10.35
CA ASP A 253 -9.98 -1.13 -8.96
C ASP A 253 -9.34 -0.18 -7.91
N TYR A 254 -8.55 0.82 -8.35
CA TYR A 254 -7.80 1.79 -7.52
C TYR A 254 -8.50 3.16 -7.37
#